data_AF-A0A7K9PYP7-F1
#
_entry.id   AF-A0A7K9PYP7-F1
#
_cell.length_a   1.000
_cell.length_b   1.000
_cell.length_c   1.000
_cell.angle_alpha   90.00
_cell.angle_beta   90.00
_cell.angle_gamma   90.00
#
_symmetry.space_group_name_H-M   'P 1'
#
loop_
_entity.id
_entity.type
_entity.pdbx_description
1 polymer ?
#
loop_
_entity_poly.entity_id
_entity_poly.type
_entity_poly.pdbx_seq_one_letter_code
_entity_poly.pdbx_strand_id
1 'polypeptide(L)'
;QFAGIWHVTAVASNCSIFLKMKDGMKSSMAIISFMPEGDLALKLVWPLPDKCQKFELLFQQSGQAGHYVGMWAQEMRDLHVMDTDYSHYAVLHEAQHGETEPSTALQLLTREQDVSPQLLQKFVELIPTVGLTEDMLAILPKSGEWPEGTGWQ
;
A
#
# COMPACT_ATOMS: atom_id res chain seq x y z
N GLN A 1 1.03 5.60 -16.55
CA GLN A 1 0.19 4.38 -16.43
C GLN A 1 -0.03 3.99 -14.97
N PHE A 2 1.00 4.03 -14.11
CA PHE A 2 0.88 3.64 -12.70
C PHE A 2 -0.04 4.55 -11.85
N ALA A 3 -0.22 5.82 -12.24
CA ALA A 3 -1.10 6.75 -11.54
C ALA A 3 -2.58 6.31 -11.53
N GLY A 4 -3.35 6.89 -10.64
CA GLY A 4 -4.79 6.67 -10.46
C GLY A 4 -5.11 5.85 -9.22
N ILE A 5 -6.33 5.31 -9.21
CA ILE A 5 -6.89 4.58 -8.07
C ILE A 5 -6.43 3.13 -8.13
N TRP A 6 -6.05 2.61 -6.96
CA TRP A 6 -5.73 1.22 -6.69
C TRP A 6 -6.45 0.78 -5.42
N HIS A 7 -6.75 -0.51 -5.30
CA HIS A 7 -7.27 -1.14 -4.10
C HIS A 7 -6.17 -1.98 -3.46
N VAL A 8 -5.93 -1.77 -2.16
CA VAL A 8 -5.03 -2.62 -1.38
C VAL A 8 -5.80 -3.88 -1.01
N THR A 9 -5.42 -5.02 -1.56
CA THR A 9 -6.17 -6.29 -1.43
C THR A 9 -5.48 -7.31 -0.54
N ALA A 10 -4.16 -7.21 -0.37
CA ALA A 10 -3.43 -8.00 0.62
C ALA A 10 -2.26 -7.19 1.18
N VAL A 11 -1.93 -7.44 2.45
CA VAL A 11 -0.79 -6.80 3.13
C VAL A 11 -0.09 -7.85 4.00
N ALA A 12 1.23 -7.94 3.89
CA ALA A 12 2.07 -8.60 4.88
C ALA A 12 2.95 -7.56 5.56
N SER A 13 2.97 -7.50 6.89
CA SER A 13 3.85 -6.55 7.60
C SER A 13 4.16 -6.97 9.02
N ASN A 14 5.38 -6.70 9.47
CA ASN A 14 5.81 -6.87 10.87
C ASN A 14 5.47 -5.65 11.75
N CYS A 15 4.80 -4.63 11.21
CA CYS A 15 4.40 -3.44 11.98
C CYS A 15 3.46 -3.84 13.13
N SER A 16 3.81 -3.45 14.35
CA SER A 16 3.12 -3.81 15.59
C SER A 16 1.63 -3.41 15.58
N ILE A 17 1.32 -2.24 15.02
CA ILE A 17 -0.03 -1.70 14.89
C ILE A 17 -0.83 -2.50 13.86
N PHE A 18 -0.21 -2.81 12.71
CA PHE A 18 -0.85 -3.62 11.68
C PHE A 18 -1.21 -5.01 12.21
N LEU A 19 -0.25 -5.71 12.84
CA LEU A 19 -0.47 -7.05 13.39
C LEU A 19 -1.64 -7.12 14.37
N LYS A 20 -1.88 -6.05 15.15
CA LYS A 20 -3.01 -5.96 16.09
C LYS A 20 -4.36 -5.74 15.40
N MET A 21 -4.39 -5.09 14.25
CA MET A 21 -5.63 -4.69 13.58
C MET A 21 -5.97 -5.52 12.34
N LYS A 22 -5.01 -6.27 11.78
CA LYS A 22 -5.08 -6.88 10.45
C LYS A 22 -6.34 -7.72 10.21
N ASP A 23 -6.82 -8.44 11.23
CA ASP A 23 -7.99 -9.33 11.11
C ASP A 23 -9.33 -8.57 11.01
N GLY A 24 -9.35 -7.29 11.38
CA GLY A 24 -10.52 -6.40 11.27
C GLY A 24 -10.42 -5.39 10.11
N MET A 25 -9.32 -5.37 9.37
CA MET A 25 -9.10 -4.42 8.28
C MET A 25 -9.92 -4.78 7.04
N LYS A 26 -10.33 -3.74 6.29
CA LYS A 26 -10.95 -3.87 4.97
C LYS A 26 -10.02 -3.29 3.91
N SER A 27 -10.26 -3.66 2.65
CA SER A 27 -9.52 -3.11 1.52
C SER A 27 -9.63 -1.58 1.49
N SER A 28 -8.48 -0.93 1.42
CA SER A 28 -8.35 0.52 1.30
C SER A 28 -8.08 0.95 -0.14
N MET A 29 -8.35 2.22 -0.44
CA MET A 29 -7.94 2.79 -1.73
C MET A 29 -6.62 3.52 -1.59
N ALA A 30 -5.70 3.27 -2.52
CA ALA A 30 -4.47 3.99 -2.74
C ALA A 30 -4.62 4.82 -4.02
N ILE A 31 -4.65 6.15 -3.89
CA ILE A 31 -4.69 7.07 -5.02
C ILE A 31 -3.26 7.57 -5.23
N ILE A 32 -2.69 7.17 -6.37
CA ILE A 32 -1.31 7.48 -6.73
C ILE A 32 -1.30 8.60 -7.77
N SER A 33 -0.57 9.67 -7.49
CA SER A 33 -0.32 10.75 -8.44
C SER A 33 1.16 11.11 -8.46
N PHE A 34 1.60 11.70 -9.57
CA PHE A 34 2.98 12.16 -9.74
C PHE A 34 3.02 13.67 -9.86
N MET A 35 3.94 14.28 -9.13
CA MET A 35 4.27 15.70 -9.24
C MET A 35 5.06 15.96 -10.53
N PRO A 36 5.09 17.20 -11.07
CA PRO A 36 5.82 17.53 -12.29
C PRO A 36 7.30 17.09 -12.29
N GLU A 37 7.92 17.15 -11.12
CA GLU A 37 9.31 16.74 -10.88
C GLU A 37 9.51 15.23 -10.93
N GLY A 38 8.46 14.41 -10.74
CA GLY A 38 8.53 12.94 -10.71
C GLY A 38 8.29 12.32 -9.32
N ASP A 39 8.11 13.16 -8.30
CA ASP A 39 7.80 12.73 -6.93
C ASP A 39 6.40 12.09 -6.86
N LEU A 40 6.24 11.14 -5.94
CA LEU A 40 5.03 10.33 -5.79
C LEU A 40 4.22 10.83 -4.60
N ALA A 41 2.96 11.18 -4.85
CA ALA A 41 1.96 11.41 -3.81
C ALA A 41 1.05 10.17 -3.73
N LEU A 42 1.03 9.56 -2.54
CA LEU A 42 0.21 8.40 -2.21
C LEU A 42 -0.85 8.81 -1.19
N LYS A 43 -2.09 8.90 -1.64
CA LYS A 43 -3.24 9.17 -0.77
C LYS A 43 -3.97 7.89 -0.44
N LEU A 44 -3.97 7.52 0.84
CA LEU A 44 -4.63 6.33 1.36
C LEU A 44 -5.99 6.70 1.95
N VAL A 45 -7.02 5.92 1.57
CA VAL A 45 -8.40 6.10 2.02
C VAL A 45 -8.86 4.81 2.69
N TRP A 46 -8.98 4.86 4.01
CA TRP A 46 -9.35 3.73 4.85
C TRP A 46 -10.85 3.73 5.15
N PRO A 47 -11.55 2.61 4.88
CA PRO A 47 -12.92 2.43 5.33
C PRO A 47 -12.95 2.17 6.83
N LEU A 48 -13.54 3.07 7.60
CA LEU A 48 -13.96 2.79 8.97
C LEU A 48 -15.50 2.67 9.01
N PRO A 49 -16.08 2.01 10.03
CA PRO A 49 -17.52 1.79 10.11
C PRO A 49 -18.37 3.06 9.92
N ASP A 50 -17.95 4.18 10.51
CA ASP A 50 -18.74 5.42 10.53
C ASP A 50 -18.15 6.54 9.64
N LYS A 51 -16.92 6.38 9.14
CA LYS A 51 -16.21 7.43 8.39
C LYS A 51 -15.11 6.90 7.48
N CYS A 52 -14.67 7.71 6.53
CA CYS A 52 -13.40 7.47 5.86
C CYS A 52 -12.28 8.16 6.64
N GLN A 53 -11.19 7.46 6.89
CA GLN A 53 -9.94 8.10 7.28
C GLN A 53 -9.06 8.28 6.05
N LYS A 54 -8.53 9.48 5.84
CA LYS A 54 -7.66 9.81 4.71
C LYS A 54 -6.33 10.30 5.24
N PHE A 55 -5.24 9.87 4.61
CA PHE A 55 -3.91 10.41 4.86
C PHE A 55 -3.11 10.38 3.56
N GLU A 56 -2.12 11.26 3.47
CA GLU A 56 -1.29 11.45 2.30
C GLU A 56 0.17 11.29 2.69
N LEU A 57 0.90 10.54 1.88
CA LEU A 57 2.32 10.31 2.00
C LEU A 57 2.99 10.86 0.74
N LEU A 58 4.04 11.66 0.93
CA LEU A 58 4.84 12.21 -0.16
C LEU A 58 6.20 11.53 -0.18
N PHE A 59 6.57 11.01 -1.35
CA PHE A 59 7.84 10.35 -1.57
C PHE A 59 8.59 11.02 -2.72
N GLN A 60 9.87 11.29 -2.50
CA GLN A 60 10.77 11.84 -3.49
C GLN A 60 11.36 10.71 -4.35
N GLN A 61 11.50 10.93 -5.65
CA GLN A 61 12.18 9.94 -6.50
C GLN A 61 13.66 9.80 -6.11
N SER A 62 14.20 8.58 -6.17
CA SER A 62 15.61 8.31 -5.84
C SER A 62 16.55 8.21 -7.07
N GLY A 63 16.04 8.53 -8.27
CA GLY A 63 16.75 8.36 -9.54
C GLY A 63 16.70 6.93 -10.10
N GLN A 64 16.27 5.95 -9.30
CA GLN A 64 15.93 4.60 -9.77
C GLN A 64 14.42 4.51 -10.02
N ALA A 65 14.04 4.01 -11.20
CA ALA A 65 12.63 3.85 -11.55
C ALA A 65 11.90 2.92 -10.56
N GLY A 66 10.76 3.37 -10.06
CA GLY A 66 9.97 2.62 -9.07
C GLY A 66 10.52 2.67 -7.65
N HIS A 67 11.58 3.43 -7.37
CA HIS A 67 12.08 3.68 -6.03
C HIS A 67 11.85 5.14 -5.62
N TYR A 68 11.22 5.30 -4.46
CA TYR A 68 10.94 6.57 -3.84
C TYR A 68 11.32 6.55 -2.36
N VAL A 69 11.66 7.72 -1.82
CA VAL A 69 12.07 7.90 -0.42
C VAL A 69 11.24 9.03 0.19
N GLY A 70 10.62 8.76 1.34
CA GLY A 70 9.86 9.73 2.11
C GLY A 70 10.48 9.97 3.48
N MET A 71 10.24 11.15 4.05
CA MET A 71 10.58 11.44 5.44
C MET A 71 9.30 11.73 6.21
N TRP A 72 9.01 10.93 7.23
CA TRP A 72 7.83 11.11 8.08
C TRP A 72 8.21 11.03 9.55
N ALA A 73 7.89 12.07 10.32
CA ALA A 73 8.22 12.15 11.75
C ALA A 73 9.71 11.85 12.06
N GLN A 74 10.64 12.33 11.22
CA GLN A 74 12.09 12.10 11.28
C GLN A 74 12.54 10.67 10.96
N GLU A 75 11.63 9.81 10.51
CA GLU A 75 11.94 8.46 10.06
C GLU A 75 11.92 8.40 8.53
N MET A 76 12.90 7.70 7.97
CA MET A 76 13.00 7.50 6.52
C MET A 76 12.11 6.33 6.11
N ARG A 77 11.40 6.49 5.01
CA ARG A 77 10.60 5.42 4.40
C ARG A 77 11.03 5.19 2.97
N ASP A 78 11.46 3.98 2.68
CA ASP A 78 11.74 3.52 1.34
C ASP A 78 10.50 2.85 0.76
N LEU A 79 10.13 3.23 -0.46
CA LEU A 79 9.04 2.65 -1.22
C LEU A 79 9.57 2.12 -2.54
N HIS A 80 9.42 0.82 -2.79
CA HIS A 80 9.78 0.14 -4.02
C HIS A 80 8.58 -0.49 -4.68
N VAL A 81 8.40 -0.24 -5.97
CA VAL A 81 7.51 -1.04 -6.82
C VAL A 81 8.28 -2.30 -7.22
N MET A 82 8.07 -3.40 -6.49
CA MET A 82 8.80 -4.65 -6.71
C MET A 82 8.38 -5.36 -7.98
N ASP A 83 7.10 -5.29 -8.32
CA ASP A 83 6.52 -6.02 -9.44
C ASP A 83 5.19 -5.37 -9.84
N THR A 84 4.93 -5.20 -11.13
CA THR A 84 3.69 -4.61 -11.63
C THR A 84 3.55 -4.83 -13.13
N ASP A 85 2.32 -4.94 -13.61
CA ASP A 85 1.99 -4.82 -15.03
C ASP A 85 1.46 -3.42 -15.40
N TYR A 86 1.50 -2.50 -14.43
CA TYR A 86 1.00 -1.11 -14.48
C TYR A 86 -0.51 -0.94 -14.69
N SER A 87 -1.22 -1.94 -15.20
CA SER A 87 -2.64 -1.85 -15.56
C SER A 87 -3.59 -2.67 -14.69
N HIS A 88 -3.14 -3.72 -14.01
CA HIS A 88 -4.03 -4.58 -13.23
C HIS A 88 -3.55 -4.78 -11.80
N TYR A 89 -2.25 -4.90 -11.58
CA TYR A 89 -1.71 -5.11 -10.24
C TYR A 89 -0.35 -4.42 -10.01
N ALA A 90 -0.02 -4.26 -8.74
CA ALA A 90 1.29 -3.85 -8.28
C ALA A 90 1.61 -4.49 -6.93
N VAL A 91 2.88 -4.83 -6.71
CA VAL A 91 3.42 -5.23 -5.42
C VAL A 91 4.35 -4.13 -4.94
N LEU A 92 3.98 -3.49 -3.84
CA LEU A 92 4.76 -2.45 -3.20
C LEU A 92 5.49 -3.01 -1.99
N HIS A 93 6.78 -2.73 -1.89
CA HIS A 93 7.57 -2.95 -0.69
C HIS A 93 7.83 -1.60 -0.03
N GLU A 94 7.47 -1.48 1.24
CA GLU A 94 7.72 -0.33 2.07
C GLU A 94 8.62 -0.73 3.24
N ALA A 95 9.72 0.00 3.44
CA ALA A 95 10.61 -0.18 4.58
C ALA A 95 10.69 1.13 5.37
N GLN A 96 10.35 1.06 6.65
CA GLN A 96 10.49 2.14 7.60
C GLN A 96 11.80 1.97 8.36
N HIS A 97 12.65 2.98 8.22
CA HIS A 97 13.93 3.07 8.90
C HIS A 97 13.76 4.04 10.08
N GLY A 98 13.77 3.50 11.29
CA GLY A 98 13.67 4.25 12.53
C GLY A 98 14.37 3.51 13.68
N GLU A 99 14.83 4.25 14.68
CA GLU A 99 15.52 3.66 15.84
C GLU A 99 14.55 2.97 16.81
N THR A 100 13.29 3.38 16.83
CA THR A 100 12.30 2.91 17.82
C THR A 100 11.50 1.71 17.34
N GLU A 101 10.87 1.78 16.17
CA GLU A 101 10.12 0.65 15.59
C GLU A 101 10.32 0.57 14.06
N PRO A 102 11.44 0.00 13.58
CA PRO A 102 11.59 -0.27 12.16
C PRO A 102 10.54 -1.30 11.73
N SER A 103 10.03 -1.14 10.52
CA SER A 103 9.03 -2.05 9.97
C SER A 103 9.17 -2.25 8.47
N THR A 104 8.69 -3.39 8.00
CA THR A 104 8.64 -3.77 6.60
C THR A 104 7.20 -4.12 6.27
N ALA A 105 6.73 -3.68 5.11
CA ALA A 105 5.43 -4.05 4.57
C ALA A 105 5.57 -4.45 3.10
N LEU A 106 4.80 -5.46 2.72
CA LEU A 106 4.55 -5.84 1.34
C LEU A 106 3.05 -5.68 1.09
N GLN A 107 2.67 -4.95 0.05
CA GLN A 107 1.28 -4.65 -0.27
C GLN A 107 0.94 -5.07 -1.69
N LEU A 108 -0.14 -5.82 -1.85
CA LEU A 108 -0.74 -6.12 -3.15
C LEU A 108 -1.80 -5.07 -3.46
N LEU A 109 -1.59 -4.35 -4.55
CA LEU A 109 -2.51 -3.38 -5.11
C LEU A 109 -3.13 -3.95 -6.39
N THR A 110 -4.42 -3.75 -6.58
CA THR A 110 -5.15 -4.15 -7.80
C THR A 110 -6.03 -3.00 -8.29
N ARG A 111 -6.28 -2.92 -9.60
CA ARG A 111 -7.21 -1.90 -10.13
C ARG A 111 -8.66 -2.19 -9.79
N GLU A 112 -9.01 -3.47 -9.73
CA GLU A 112 -10.31 -3.95 -9.29
C GLU A 112 -10.23 -4.47 -7.86
N GLN A 113 -11.36 -4.54 -7.16
CA GLN A 113 -11.39 -5.06 -5.79
C GLN A 113 -11.23 -6.59 -5.71
N ASP A 114 -11.33 -7.30 -6.84
CA ASP A 114 -11.11 -8.74 -6.91
C ASP A 114 -9.64 -9.08 -7.14
N VAL A 115 -9.13 -10.04 -6.38
CA VAL A 115 -7.80 -10.63 -6.57
C VAL A 115 -7.94 -12.07 -7.06
N SER A 116 -7.23 -12.41 -8.14
CA SER A 116 -7.23 -13.79 -8.64
C SER A 116 -6.37 -14.68 -7.75
N PRO A 117 -6.69 -15.98 -7.61
CA PRO A 117 -5.87 -16.91 -6.83
C PRO A 117 -4.40 -16.96 -7.29
N GLN A 118 -4.16 -16.85 -8.60
CA GLN A 118 -2.81 -16.86 -9.18
C GLN A 118 -2.00 -15.62 -8.77
N LEU A 119 -2.63 -14.45 -8.77
CA LEU A 119 -1.99 -13.21 -8.35
C LEU A 119 -1.70 -13.23 -6.84
N LEU A 120 -2.66 -13.73 -6.05
CA LEU A 120 -2.46 -13.88 -4.62
C LEU A 120 -1.32 -14.86 -4.30
N GLN A 121 -1.24 -15.99 -5.00
CA GLN A 121 -0.13 -16.93 -4.84
C GLN A 121 1.21 -16.28 -5.16
N LYS A 122 1.30 -15.54 -6.28
CA LYS A 122 2.51 -14.79 -6.65
C LYS A 122 2.92 -13.81 -5.54
N PHE A 123 1.96 -13.13 -4.93
CA PHE A 123 2.22 -12.24 -3.81
C PHE A 123 2.75 -12.98 -2.58
N VAL A 124 2.14 -14.13 -2.22
CA VAL A 124 2.59 -14.96 -1.08
C VAL A 124 4.02 -15.44 -1.27
N GLU A 125 4.41 -15.84 -2.48
CA GLU A 125 5.78 -16.26 -2.81
C GLU A 125 6.84 -15.15 -2.61
N LEU A 126 6.43 -13.87 -2.65
CA LEU A 126 7.33 -12.72 -2.43
C LEU A 126 7.52 -12.37 -0.95
N ILE A 127 6.59 -12.73 -0.07
CA ILE A 127 6.64 -12.43 1.38
C ILE A 127 7.99 -12.80 2.02
N PRO A 128 8.53 -14.04 1.88
CA PRO A 128 9.79 -14.41 2.53
C PRO A 128 11.02 -13.68 1.96
N THR A 129 10.94 -13.15 0.73
CA THR A 129 12.07 -12.45 0.09
C THR A 129 12.38 -11.11 0.75
N VAL A 130 11.42 -10.54 1.48
CA VAL A 130 11.55 -9.30 2.26
C VAL A 130 11.59 -9.56 3.77
N GLY A 131 11.87 -10.81 4.18
CA GLY A 131 12.03 -11.17 5.59
C GLY A 131 10.72 -11.23 6.40
N LEU A 132 9.58 -11.28 5.72
CA LEU A 132 8.26 -11.43 6.34
C LEU A 132 7.81 -12.89 6.29
N THR A 133 6.74 -13.22 7.02
CA THR A 133 6.17 -14.56 7.08
C THR A 133 4.65 -14.53 6.86
N GLU A 134 4.05 -15.66 6.49
CA GLU A 134 2.63 -15.74 6.17
C GLU A 134 1.70 -15.45 7.37
N ASP A 135 2.13 -15.65 8.62
CA ASP A 135 1.35 -15.25 9.80
C ASP A 135 1.18 -13.73 9.92
N MET A 136 2.06 -12.97 9.27
CA MET A 136 2.00 -11.52 9.15
C MET A 136 1.11 -11.06 7.99
N LEU A 137 0.48 -11.97 7.24
CA LEU A 137 -0.41 -11.66 6.13
C LEU A 137 -1.83 -11.36 6.60
N ALA A 138 -2.48 -10.43 5.90
CA ALA A 138 -3.92 -10.31 5.83
C ALA A 138 -4.38 -10.14 4.38
N ILE A 139 -5.36 -10.95 3.99
CA ILE A 139 -6.13 -10.77 2.76
C ILE A 139 -7.33 -9.90 3.12
N LEU A 140 -7.42 -8.74 2.48
CA LEU A 140 -8.36 -7.71 2.87
C LEU A 140 -9.70 -7.90 2.15
N PRO A 141 -10.81 -8.08 2.88
CA PRO A 141 -12.13 -8.14 2.27
C PRO A 141 -12.48 -6.81 1.62
N LYS A 142 -13.28 -6.88 0.55
CA LYS A 142 -13.76 -5.71 -0.19
C LYS A 142 -14.40 -4.67 0.74
N SER A 143 -14.17 -3.40 0.45
CA SER A 143 -15.00 -2.34 1.00
C SER A 143 -16.29 -2.22 0.19
N GLY A 144 -17.39 -1.85 0.85
CA GLY A 144 -18.63 -1.56 0.12
C GLY A 144 -18.44 -0.41 -0.88
N GLU A 145 -19.30 -0.34 -1.89
CA GLU A 145 -19.31 0.79 -2.82
C GLU A 145 -19.49 2.11 -2.05
N TRP A 146 -18.58 3.05 -2.29
CA TRP A 146 -18.65 4.38 -1.70
C TRP A 146 -19.66 5.20 -2.50
N PRO A 147 -20.55 5.97 -1.85
CA PRO A 147 -21.40 6.90 -2.58
C PRO A 147 -20.52 7.93 -3.29
N GLU A 148 -20.56 7.94 -4.62
CA GLU A 148 -20.06 9.06 -5.42
C GLU A 148 -20.81 10.32 -4.97
N GLY A 149 -20.11 11.28 -4.36
CA GLY A 149 -20.73 12.56 -4.02
C GLY A 149 -20.29 13.26 -2.72
N THR A 150 -19.41 12.69 -1.89
CA THR A 150 -18.87 13.44 -0.75
C THR A 150 -17.70 14.34 -1.18
N GLY A 151 -18.05 15.47 -1.80
CA GLY A 151 -17.32 16.73 -1.82
C GLY A 151 -15.80 16.64 -2.04
N TRP A 152 -15.40 16.83 -3.30
CA TRP A 152 -14.05 17.23 -3.66
C TRP A 152 -14.01 18.76 -3.73
N GLN A 153 -13.37 19.40 -2.76
CA GLN A 153 -12.75 20.73 -2.88
C GLN A 153 -11.45 20.71 -2.09
#